data_AF-A0A2D6TX99-F1
#
_entry.id   AF-A0A2D6TX99-F1
#
_cell.length_a   1.000
_cell.length_b   1.000
_cell.length_c   1.000
_cell.angle_alpha   90.00
_cell.angle_beta   90.00
_cell.angle_gamma   90.00
#
_symmetry.space_group_name_H-M   'P 1'
#
loop_
_entity.id
_entity.type
_entity.pdbx_description
1 polymer ?
#
loop_
_entity_poly.entity_id
_entity_poly.type
_entity_poly.pdbx_seq_one_letter_code
_entity_poly.pdbx_strand_id
1 'polypeptide(L)'
;MQGSFNNKAKNAAPQKTKIGIALQGGGAYGIYAKGALETLLNSKFATQTEIKAVTGTSAGAMNGALLVHGINKGGTPQALHNLDQFWVNIKTLGHTFSLINGLGPTLNPDWPNIPTHKMLLFTFAQAALPQDYALRELKQALDQEIRDIAPLQNGAAQLFVNAVRENQKKQREHVVFSGNDLTTDNIVASGALEQFGGWMVNGHKHYDGAYWRNPCFDDILKADITDLLVITLQEKPQRPTAACSQDNARQTNHAQPGHALITSEIHDHLHYVQQQHPKLNLHSIELDVAPHWNETSRINADPAWLNTLEGMGHKDAENWLKHNLALIGKKSSYQINPKPQSPLPKKP
;
A
#
# COMPACT_ATOMS: atom_id res chain seq x y z
N MET A 1 61.34 12.38 23.96
CA MET A 1 59.88 12.48 24.10
C MET A 1 59.26 12.16 22.75
N GLN A 2 58.82 10.91 22.54
CA GLN A 2 58.12 10.48 21.34
C GLN A 2 56.62 10.72 21.55
N GLY A 3 56.05 11.67 20.80
CA GLY A 3 54.61 11.91 20.76
C GLY A 3 53.92 10.85 19.90
N SER A 4 53.17 9.96 20.55
CA SER A 4 52.27 9.01 19.89
C SER A 4 51.07 9.77 19.32
N PHE A 5 51.00 9.86 17.98
CA PHE A 5 49.77 10.25 17.28
C PHE A 5 48.78 9.08 17.35
N ASN A 6 47.86 9.15 18.30
CA ASN A 6 46.81 8.16 18.49
C ASN A 6 45.68 8.43 17.48
N ASN A 7 45.86 7.98 16.23
CA ASN A 7 44.85 8.11 15.18
C ASN A 7 43.80 7.00 15.32
N LYS A 8 42.93 7.11 16.34
CA LYS A 8 41.70 6.30 16.41
C LYS A 8 40.67 6.92 15.48
N ALA A 9 40.77 6.62 14.19
CA ALA A 9 39.62 6.68 13.30
C ALA A 9 38.57 5.72 13.87
N LYS A 10 37.57 6.28 14.57
CA LYS A 10 36.38 5.55 14.98
C LYS A 10 35.73 5.04 13.69
N ASN A 11 35.77 3.73 13.46
CA ASN A 11 34.93 3.04 12.49
C ASN A 11 33.47 3.25 12.90
N ALA A 12 32.89 4.41 12.56
CA ALA A 12 31.46 4.60 12.63
C ALA A 12 30.84 3.65 11.59
N ALA A 13 29.86 2.85 12.03
CA ALA A 13 29.08 2.06 11.09
C ALA A 13 28.50 3.01 10.02
N PRO A 14 28.48 2.62 8.74
CA PRO A 14 27.95 3.46 7.69
C PRO A 14 26.52 3.91 8.05
N GLN A 15 26.27 5.21 7.96
CA GLN A 15 24.97 5.78 8.30
C GLN A 15 23.91 5.22 7.34
N LYS A 16 22.81 4.71 7.91
CA LYS A 16 21.68 4.18 7.15
C LYS A 16 20.98 5.31 6.39
N THR A 17 20.54 5.01 5.17
CA THR A 17 19.72 5.93 4.37
C THR A 17 18.31 5.97 4.93
N LYS A 18 17.78 7.17 5.18
CA LYS A 18 16.42 7.38 5.72
C LYS A 18 15.40 7.22 4.61
N ILE A 19 14.53 6.22 4.72
CA ILE A 19 13.57 5.89 3.66
C ILE A 19 12.13 5.98 4.15
N GLY A 20 11.27 6.56 3.31
CA GLY A 20 9.83 6.45 3.40
C GLY A 20 9.32 5.32 2.51
N ILE A 21 8.26 4.63 2.92
CA ILE A 21 7.58 3.61 2.10
C ILE A 21 6.12 4.01 1.90
N ALA A 22 5.67 4.09 0.66
CA ALA A 22 4.27 4.31 0.31
C ALA A 22 3.65 3.03 -0.26
N LEU A 23 2.55 2.58 0.33
CA LEU A 23 1.87 1.34 -0.01
C LEU A 23 0.49 1.66 -0.60
N GLN A 24 0.34 1.42 -1.90
CA GLN A 24 -0.94 1.62 -2.57
C GLN A 24 -1.97 0.57 -2.10
N GLY A 25 -3.22 1.00 -1.96
CA GLY A 25 -4.40 0.17 -1.74
C GLY A 25 -4.97 -0.40 -3.02
N GLY A 26 -5.43 -1.65 -2.96
CA GLY A 26 -5.98 -2.37 -4.10
C GLY A 26 -6.63 -3.71 -3.75
N GLY A 27 -7.14 -3.86 -2.51
CA GLY A 27 -7.75 -5.10 -2.02
C GLY A 27 -6.75 -6.25 -1.91
N ALA A 28 -7.10 -7.41 -2.46
CA ALA A 28 -6.28 -8.62 -2.52
C ALA A 28 -4.87 -8.37 -3.06
N TYR A 29 -4.69 -7.35 -3.90
CA TYR A 29 -3.39 -6.98 -4.48
C TYR A 29 -2.41 -6.49 -3.42
N GLY A 30 -2.89 -6.17 -2.21
CA GLY A 30 -2.01 -5.91 -1.06
C GLY A 30 -1.04 -7.05 -0.77
N ILE A 31 -1.34 -8.30 -1.15
CA ILE A 31 -0.40 -9.41 -0.93
C ILE A 31 0.83 -9.35 -1.83
N TYR A 32 0.71 -8.71 -3.01
CA TYR A 32 1.87 -8.36 -3.83
C TYR A 32 2.82 -7.43 -3.05
N ALA A 33 2.27 -6.41 -2.40
CA ALA A 33 3.06 -5.50 -1.58
C ALA A 33 3.68 -6.22 -0.37
N LYS A 34 2.99 -7.20 0.23
CA LYS A 34 3.57 -8.07 1.27
C LYS A 34 4.79 -8.84 0.74
N GLY A 35 4.66 -9.55 -0.37
CA GLY A 35 5.79 -10.30 -0.96
C GLY A 35 6.98 -9.40 -1.29
N ALA A 36 6.72 -8.21 -1.84
CA ALA A 36 7.76 -7.22 -2.10
C ALA A 36 8.45 -6.73 -0.81
N LEU A 37 7.68 -6.41 0.23
CA LEU A 37 8.21 -6.02 1.54
C LEU A 37 9.07 -7.11 2.16
N GLU A 38 8.64 -8.38 2.11
CA GLU A 38 9.41 -9.49 2.66
C GLU A 38 10.75 -9.67 1.96
N THR A 39 10.78 -9.59 0.64
CA THR A 39 12.02 -9.65 -0.14
C THR A 39 12.95 -8.48 0.22
N LEU A 40 12.43 -7.26 0.34
CA LEU A 40 13.22 -6.10 0.75
C LEU A 40 13.81 -6.30 2.15
N LEU A 41 12.97 -6.71 3.10
CA LEU A 41 13.34 -6.92 4.50
C LEU A 41 14.37 -8.05 4.69
N ASN A 42 14.35 -9.09 3.86
CA ASN A 42 15.32 -10.18 3.88
C ASN A 42 16.62 -9.89 3.10
N SER A 43 16.79 -8.67 2.58
CA SER A 43 17.94 -8.30 1.75
C SER A 43 18.86 -7.27 2.41
N LYS A 44 19.92 -6.87 1.69
CA LYS A 44 20.79 -5.74 2.08
C LYS A 44 20.05 -4.42 2.22
N PHE A 45 18.84 -4.28 1.66
CA PHE A 45 18.00 -3.11 1.87
C PHE A 45 17.74 -2.85 3.36
N ALA A 46 17.40 -3.87 4.16
CA ALA A 46 17.11 -3.70 5.59
C ALA A 46 18.33 -3.25 6.43
N THR A 47 19.54 -3.60 6.00
CA THR A 47 20.77 -3.19 6.69
C THR A 47 21.31 -1.85 6.21
N GLN A 48 20.99 -1.44 4.97
CA GLN A 48 21.41 -0.16 4.40
C GLN A 48 20.43 0.98 4.66
N THR A 49 19.18 0.68 5.00
CA THR A 49 18.13 1.67 5.19
C THR A 49 17.60 1.72 6.62
N GLU A 50 17.06 2.87 6.98
CA GLU A 50 16.27 3.13 8.17
C GLU A 50 14.88 3.58 7.71
N ILE A 51 13.87 2.75 7.91
CA ILE A 51 12.48 3.10 7.58
C ILE A 51 12.00 4.13 8.60
N LYS A 52 11.80 5.38 8.14
CA LYS A 52 11.37 6.50 9.00
C LYS A 52 9.87 6.67 9.03
N ALA A 53 9.22 6.41 7.90
CA ALA A 53 7.78 6.61 7.76
C ALA A 53 7.19 5.64 6.74
N VAL A 54 5.96 5.24 6.98
CA VAL A 54 5.16 4.44 6.07
C VAL A 54 3.80 5.12 5.89
N THR A 55 3.33 5.23 4.66
CA THR A 55 1.95 5.61 4.35
C THR A 55 1.26 4.47 3.65
N GLY A 56 0.01 4.20 4.00
CA GLY A 56 -0.76 3.13 3.41
C GLY A 56 -2.25 3.45 3.34
N THR A 57 -2.91 2.86 2.35
CA THR A 57 -4.36 2.96 2.14
C THR A 57 -4.93 1.57 1.89
N SER A 58 -6.12 1.30 2.42
CA SER A 58 -6.77 -0.01 2.27
C SER A 58 -5.80 -1.14 2.67
N ALA A 59 -5.69 -2.23 1.93
CA ALA A 59 -4.70 -3.29 2.20
C ALA A 59 -3.24 -2.78 2.40
N GLY A 60 -2.87 -1.65 1.80
CA GLY A 60 -1.59 -0.99 2.04
C GLY A 60 -1.46 -0.44 3.47
N ALA A 61 -2.54 0.05 4.08
CA ALA A 61 -2.58 0.47 5.48
C ALA A 61 -2.36 -0.71 6.44
N MET A 62 -2.95 -1.88 6.15
CA MET A 62 -2.80 -3.10 6.93
C MET A 62 -1.34 -3.56 6.90
N ASN A 63 -0.75 -3.68 5.70
CA ASN A 63 0.68 -4.00 5.54
C ASN A 63 1.58 -2.97 6.24
N GLY A 64 1.25 -1.68 6.10
CA GLY A 64 2.00 -0.59 6.75
C GLY A 64 1.95 -0.69 8.27
N ALA A 65 0.80 -1.00 8.85
CA ALA A 65 0.64 -1.22 10.28
C ALA A 65 1.47 -2.41 10.78
N LEU A 66 1.39 -3.55 10.11
CA LEU A 66 2.15 -4.75 10.49
C LEU A 66 3.67 -4.52 10.39
N LEU A 67 4.10 -3.84 9.34
CA LEU A 67 5.49 -3.45 9.10
C LEU A 67 6.01 -2.50 10.19
N VAL A 68 5.32 -1.38 10.42
CA VAL A 68 5.75 -0.36 11.39
C VAL A 68 5.70 -0.90 12.81
N HIS A 69 4.62 -1.61 13.16
CA HIS A 69 4.51 -2.26 14.48
C HIS A 69 5.68 -3.23 14.71
N GLY A 70 5.99 -4.08 13.71
CA GLY A 70 7.09 -5.03 13.80
C GLY A 70 8.46 -4.36 13.92
N ILE A 71 8.75 -3.38 13.07
CA ILE A 71 10.01 -2.62 13.11
C ILE A 71 10.21 -1.98 14.48
N ASN A 72 9.18 -1.30 15.01
CA ASN A 72 9.28 -0.59 16.28
C ASN A 72 9.34 -1.52 17.50
N LYS A 73 8.75 -2.72 17.43
CA LYS A 73 8.68 -3.66 18.55
C LYS A 73 9.85 -4.66 18.60
N GLY A 74 10.26 -5.19 17.46
CA GLY A 74 11.23 -6.28 17.37
C GLY A 74 12.09 -6.27 16.10
N GLY A 75 12.11 -5.15 15.37
CA GLY A 75 12.86 -4.99 14.14
C GLY A 75 12.32 -5.86 12.99
N THR A 76 13.19 -6.11 12.01
CA THR A 76 12.85 -6.84 10.79
C THR A 76 12.22 -8.22 11.03
N PRO A 77 12.71 -9.08 11.94
CA PRO A 77 12.11 -10.39 12.17
C PRO A 77 10.64 -10.31 12.63
N GLN A 78 10.30 -9.35 13.50
CA GLN A 78 8.93 -9.16 13.95
C GLN A 78 8.04 -8.60 12.84
N ALA A 79 8.55 -7.70 11.99
CA ALA A 79 7.80 -7.19 10.85
C ALA A 79 7.44 -8.29 9.85
N LEU A 80 8.41 -9.16 9.53
CA LEU A 80 8.18 -10.32 8.68
C LEU A 80 7.13 -11.27 9.28
N HIS A 81 7.25 -11.58 10.57
CA HIS A 81 6.27 -12.43 11.25
C HIS A 81 4.84 -11.85 11.20
N ASN A 82 4.67 -10.57 11.55
CA ASN A 82 3.36 -9.91 11.55
C ASN A 82 2.73 -9.95 10.15
N LEU A 83 3.51 -9.65 9.11
CA LEU A 83 3.05 -9.68 7.71
C LEU A 83 2.61 -11.09 7.31
N ASP A 84 3.41 -12.10 7.62
CA ASP A 84 3.11 -13.49 7.28
C ASP A 84 1.83 -13.99 7.97
N GLN A 85 1.74 -13.86 9.31
CA GLN A 85 0.61 -14.37 10.07
C GLN A 85 -0.72 -13.71 9.70
N PHE A 86 -0.71 -12.39 9.49
CA PHE A 86 -1.90 -11.69 9.01
C PHE A 86 -2.40 -12.26 7.68
N TRP A 87 -1.52 -12.44 6.68
CA TRP A 87 -1.94 -12.96 5.37
C TRP A 87 -2.28 -14.45 5.39
N VAL A 88 -1.70 -15.25 6.29
CA VAL A 88 -2.15 -16.62 6.57
C VAL A 88 -3.61 -16.63 7.04
N ASN A 89 -3.99 -15.71 7.94
CA ASN A 89 -5.37 -15.56 8.38
C ASN A 89 -6.29 -15.15 7.23
N ILE A 90 -5.90 -14.18 6.41
CA ILE A 90 -6.68 -13.75 5.22
C ILE A 90 -6.88 -14.90 4.23
N LYS A 91 -5.82 -15.68 3.92
CA LYS A 91 -5.91 -16.86 3.06
C LYS A 91 -6.85 -17.91 3.65
N THR A 92 -6.82 -18.12 4.97
CA THR A 92 -7.70 -19.07 5.66
C THR A 92 -9.18 -18.67 5.56
N LEU A 93 -9.46 -17.37 5.71
CA LEU A 93 -10.80 -16.82 5.51
C LEU A 93 -11.25 -17.04 4.05
N GLY A 94 -10.42 -16.69 3.06
CA GLY A 94 -10.72 -16.92 1.65
C GLY A 94 -10.89 -18.39 1.26
N HIS A 95 -10.16 -19.29 1.92
CA HIS A 95 -10.30 -20.74 1.75
C HIS A 95 -11.64 -21.26 2.28
N THR A 96 -12.12 -20.72 3.41
CA THR A 96 -13.41 -21.10 3.99
C THR A 96 -14.56 -20.85 3.00
N PHE A 97 -14.51 -19.75 2.25
CA PHE A 97 -15.47 -19.46 1.17
C PHE A 97 -15.24 -20.27 -0.11
N SER A 98 -14.11 -20.97 -0.23
CA SER A 98 -13.73 -21.76 -1.41
C SER A 98 -14.05 -23.26 -1.32
N LEU A 99 -14.45 -23.77 -0.15
CA LEU A 99 -14.62 -25.21 0.12
C LEU A 99 -15.89 -25.86 -0.47
N ILE A 100 -16.78 -25.09 -1.09
CA ILE A 100 -17.99 -25.62 -1.74
C ILE A 100 -17.71 -25.75 -3.24
N ASN A 101 -17.17 -26.91 -3.62
CA ASN A 101 -17.10 -27.34 -5.01
C ASN A 101 -18.45 -27.93 -5.40
N GLY A 102 -19.24 -27.18 -6.15
CA GLY A 102 -20.55 -27.64 -6.62
C GLY A 102 -21.01 -26.84 -7.83
N LEU A 103 -21.24 -27.56 -8.92
CA LEU A 103 -21.70 -27.11 -10.24
C LEU A 103 -20.59 -26.48 -11.11
N GLY A 104 -20.45 -27.02 -12.32
CA GLY A 104 -19.35 -26.75 -13.25
C GLY A 104 -19.17 -25.27 -13.65
N PRO A 105 -18.11 -24.95 -14.41
CA PRO A 105 -17.76 -23.57 -14.71
C PRO A 105 -18.76 -22.97 -15.71
N THR A 106 -19.76 -22.27 -15.21
CA THR A 106 -20.28 -21.13 -15.97
C THR A 106 -19.36 -19.96 -15.63
N LEU A 107 -18.71 -19.36 -16.62
CA LEU A 107 -18.01 -18.10 -16.43
C LEU A 107 -19.07 -17.00 -16.46
N ASN A 108 -19.13 -16.16 -15.42
CA ASN A 108 -19.95 -14.96 -15.45
C ASN A 108 -19.15 -13.85 -16.16
N PRO A 109 -19.59 -13.32 -17.32
CA PRO A 109 -18.89 -12.25 -18.02
C PRO A 109 -18.66 -10.99 -17.18
N ASP A 110 -19.55 -10.70 -16.23
CA ASP A 110 -19.44 -9.55 -15.32
C ASP A 110 -18.39 -9.78 -14.21
N TRP A 111 -18.02 -11.04 -13.95
CA TRP A 111 -17.08 -11.46 -12.90
C TRP A 111 -15.99 -12.40 -13.43
N PRO A 112 -15.17 -11.95 -14.40
CA PRO A 112 -14.26 -12.82 -15.13
C PRO A 112 -13.13 -13.40 -14.28
N ASN A 113 -12.83 -12.80 -13.13
CA ASN A 113 -11.72 -13.21 -12.25
C ASN A 113 -12.17 -14.02 -11.02
N ILE A 114 -13.47 -14.31 -10.87
CA ILE A 114 -14.02 -15.09 -9.76
C ILE A 114 -14.94 -16.18 -10.33
N PRO A 115 -14.70 -17.48 -10.06
CA PRO A 115 -15.58 -18.54 -10.51
C PRO A 115 -17.03 -18.35 -10.02
N THR A 116 -18.03 -18.61 -10.87
CA THR A 116 -19.45 -18.33 -10.57
C THR A 116 -19.96 -19.02 -9.30
N HIS A 117 -19.54 -20.26 -9.01
CA HIS A 117 -19.94 -20.94 -7.76
C HIS A 117 -19.43 -20.17 -6.52
N LYS A 118 -18.22 -19.58 -6.57
CA LYS A 118 -17.70 -18.74 -5.48
C LYS A 118 -18.46 -17.43 -5.37
N MET A 119 -18.87 -16.84 -6.49
CA MET A 119 -19.70 -15.64 -6.51
C MET A 119 -21.08 -15.90 -5.87
N LEU A 120 -21.71 -17.04 -6.16
CA LEU A 120 -22.98 -17.43 -5.54
C LEU A 120 -22.83 -17.56 -4.02
N LEU A 121 -21.78 -18.25 -3.55
CA LEU A 121 -21.48 -18.35 -2.12
C LEU A 121 -21.23 -17.01 -1.47
N PHE A 122 -20.46 -16.14 -2.12
CA PHE A 122 -20.23 -14.78 -1.65
C PHE A 122 -21.54 -13.99 -1.55
N THR A 123 -22.45 -14.16 -2.51
CA THR A 123 -23.77 -13.54 -2.51
C THR A 123 -24.64 -14.05 -1.36
N PHE A 124 -24.67 -15.38 -1.14
CA PHE A 124 -25.38 -15.97 -0.01
C PHE A 124 -24.80 -15.53 1.33
N ALA A 125 -23.47 -15.48 1.45
CA ALA A 125 -22.80 -15.02 2.66
C ALA A 125 -23.14 -13.53 2.93
N GLN A 126 -23.11 -12.67 1.92
CA GLN A 126 -23.51 -11.26 2.07
C GLN A 126 -24.98 -11.09 2.48
N ALA A 127 -25.87 -11.99 2.04
CA ALA A 127 -27.27 -11.95 2.44
C ALA A 127 -27.51 -12.50 3.86
N ALA A 128 -26.71 -13.47 4.29
CA ALA A 128 -26.88 -14.17 5.56
C ALA A 128 -26.10 -13.53 6.73
N LEU A 129 -24.99 -12.86 6.44
CA LEU A 129 -24.10 -12.27 7.44
C LEU A 129 -24.32 -10.75 7.56
N PRO A 130 -23.98 -10.14 8.72
CA PRO A 130 -23.91 -8.69 8.83
C PRO A 130 -23.02 -8.07 7.75
N GLN A 131 -23.41 -6.91 7.22
CA GLN A 131 -22.69 -6.26 6.11
C GLN A 131 -21.22 -5.95 6.46
N ASP A 132 -20.93 -5.68 7.74
CA ASP A 132 -19.61 -5.37 8.27
C ASP A 132 -18.79 -6.62 8.67
N TYR A 133 -19.29 -7.84 8.44
CA TYR A 133 -18.64 -9.09 8.86
C TYR A 133 -17.20 -9.20 8.36
N ALA A 134 -16.95 -8.92 7.08
CA ALA A 134 -15.61 -8.97 6.50
C ALA A 134 -14.64 -7.98 7.19
N LEU A 135 -15.13 -6.81 7.60
CA LEU A 135 -14.34 -5.80 8.31
C LEU A 135 -14.07 -6.22 9.77
N ARG A 136 -15.01 -6.92 10.42
CA ARG A 136 -14.80 -7.51 11.75
C ARG A 136 -13.72 -8.59 11.72
N GLU A 137 -13.74 -9.48 10.73
CA GLU A 137 -12.70 -10.50 10.54
C GLU A 137 -11.33 -9.87 10.27
N LEU A 138 -11.30 -8.81 9.45
CA LEU A 138 -10.08 -8.05 9.18
C LEU A 138 -9.52 -7.39 10.45
N LYS A 139 -10.40 -6.81 11.27
CA LYS A 139 -10.02 -6.25 12.57
C LYS A 139 -9.47 -7.33 13.49
N GLN A 140 -10.15 -8.46 13.58
CA GLN A 140 -9.72 -9.58 14.41
C GLN A 140 -8.33 -10.09 13.99
N ALA A 141 -8.08 -10.22 12.69
CA ALA A 141 -6.76 -10.59 12.18
C ALA A 141 -5.68 -9.56 12.53
N LEU A 142 -5.99 -8.26 12.49
CA LEU A 142 -5.06 -7.22 12.94
C LEU A 142 -4.83 -7.25 14.46
N ASP A 143 -5.88 -7.39 15.27
CA ASP A 143 -5.78 -7.41 16.74
C ASP A 143 -4.94 -8.61 17.23
N GLN A 144 -4.94 -9.73 16.50
CA GLN A 144 -4.12 -10.90 16.83
C GLN A 144 -2.62 -10.61 16.76
N GLU A 145 -2.19 -9.83 15.76
CA GLU A 145 -0.80 -9.46 15.49
C GLU A 145 -0.39 -8.16 16.22
N ILE A 146 -1.33 -7.22 16.37
CA ILE A 146 -1.13 -5.90 16.99
C ILE A 146 -1.89 -5.86 18.32
N ARG A 147 -1.43 -6.68 19.28
CA ARG A 147 -1.99 -6.73 20.64
C ARG A 147 -1.66 -5.51 21.48
N ASP A 148 -0.58 -4.83 21.14
CA ASP A 148 -0.14 -3.58 21.76
C ASP A 148 0.00 -2.52 20.67
N ILE A 149 -0.78 -1.45 20.79
CA ILE A 149 -0.81 -0.36 19.81
C ILE A 149 0.36 0.61 20.00
N ALA A 150 1.00 0.62 21.18
CA ALA A 150 2.02 1.60 21.54
C ALA A 150 3.20 1.69 20.55
N PRO A 151 3.70 0.58 19.95
CA PRO A 151 4.75 0.66 18.94
C PRO A 151 4.33 1.41 17.67
N LEU A 152 3.04 1.45 17.32
CA LEU A 152 2.55 2.27 16.21
C LEU A 152 2.45 3.75 16.58
N GLN A 153 2.04 4.04 17.81
CA GLN A 153 1.77 5.41 18.25
C GLN A 153 3.06 6.18 18.63
N ASN A 154 4.05 5.49 19.21
CA ASN A 154 5.20 6.11 19.86
C ASN A 154 6.56 5.67 19.29
N GLY A 155 6.58 4.81 18.27
CA GLY A 155 7.81 4.26 17.72
C GLY A 155 8.58 5.22 16.80
N ALA A 156 9.84 4.87 16.52
CA ALA A 156 10.73 5.70 15.71
C ALA A 156 10.36 5.71 14.21
N ALA A 157 9.77 4.62 13.71
CA ALA A 157 9.12 4.58 12.40
C ALA A 157 7.66 5.02 12.55
N GLN A 158 7.25 6.00 11.74
CA GLN A 158 5.89 6.56 11.77
C GLN A 158 4.97 5.84 10.79
N LEU A 159 3.68 5.80 11.09
CA LEU A 159 2.64 5.31 10.19
C LEU A 159 1.60 6.40 9.92
N PHE A 160 1.23 6.54 8.65
CA PHE A 160 0.14 7.39 8.18
C PHE A 160 -0.90 6.53 7.47
N VAL A 161 -2.13 6.55 7.96
CA VAL A 161 -3.26 5.82 7.38
C VAL A 161 -4.37 6.79 7.07
N ASN A 162 -4.94 6.75 5.86
CA ASN A 162 -6.09 7.58 5.54
C ASN A 162 -7.39 6.79 5.42
N ALA A 163 -8.49 7.49 5.67
CA ALA A 163 -9.85 7.03 5.41
C ALA A 163 -10.69 8.20 4.88
N VAL A 164 -11.93 7.91 4.54
CA VAL A 164 -12.95 8.90 4.23
C VAL A 164 -14.01 8.87 5.33
N ARG A 165 -14.17 9.97 6.07
CA ARG A 165 -15.17 10.08 7.14
C ARG A 165 -16.44 10.71 6.58
N GLU A 166 -17.59 10.12 6.87
CA GLU A 166 -18.90 10.64 6.54
C GLU A 166 -19.53 11.31 7.77
N ASN A 167 -19.91 12.57 7.62
CA ASN A 167 -20.59 13.32 8.66
C ASN A 167 -22.11 13.06 8.67
N GLN A 168 -22.82 13.62 9.65
CA GLN A 168 -24.27 13.44 9.79
C GLN A 168 -25.08 13.94 8.58
N LYS A 169 -24.53 14.86 7.78
CA LYS A 169 -25.13 15.39 6.56
C LYS A 169 -24.78 14.56 5.31
N LYS A 170 -24.20 13.38 5.47
CA LYS A 170 -23.72 12.52 4.38
C LYS A 170 -22.63 13.15 3.51
N GLN A 171 -21.96 14.17 4.02
CA GLN A 171 -20.80 14.75 3.36
C GLN A 171 -19.56 13.99 3.79
N ARG A 172 -18.68 13.74 2.82
CA ARG A 172 -17.45 12.98 3.01
C ARG A 172 -16.25 13.93 3.08
N GLU A 173 -15.32 13.61 3.97
CA GLU A 173 -14.06 14.32 4.13
C GLU A 173 -12.89 13.35 4.24
N HIS A 174 -11.72 13.77 3.77
CA HIS A 174 -10.49 13.01 3.92
C HIS A 174 -9.96 13.17 5.34
N VAL A 175 -9.61 12.05 5.98
CA VAL A 175 -8.98 12.02 7.29
C VAL A 175 -7.71 11.19 7.24
N VAL A 176 -6.71 11.59 8.03
CA VAL A 176 -5.43 10.89 8.17
C VAL A 176 -5.20 10.62 9.66
N PHE A 177 -4.83 9.39 9.98
CA PHE A 177 -4.54 8.90 11.32
C PHE A 177 -3.03 8.68 11.44
N SER A 178 -2.45 9.18 12.53
CA SER A 178 -1.03 9.01 12.88
C SER A 178 -0.84 9.21 14.39
N GLY A 179 0.27 8.74 14.95
CA GLY A 179 0.54 8.87 16.38
C GLY A 179 -0.60 8.30 17.23
N ASN A 180 -1.10 9.07 18.19
CA ASN A 180 -2.17 8.64 19.11
C ASN A 180 -3.51 8.34 18.43
N ASP A 181 -3.75 8.80 17.21
CA ASP A 181 -4.97 8.49 16.46
C ASP A 181 -4.96 7.07 15.86
N LEU A 182 -3.80 6.39 15.88
CA LEU A 182 -3.69 5.03 15.38
C LEU A 182 -4.33 4.05 16.36
N THR A 183 -5.37 3.37 15.89
CA THR A 183 -6.02 2.22 16.52
C THR A 183 -6.28 1.18 15.42
N THR A 184 -6.54 -0.08 15.79
CA THR A 184 -6.91 -1.10 14.80
C THR A 184 -8.23 -0.74 14.11
N ASP A 185 -9.17 -0.07 14.78
CA ASP A 185 -10.40 0.46 14.17
C ASP A 185 -10.12 1.52 13.10
N ASN A 186 -9.23 2.47 13.38
CA ASN A 186 -8.83 3.50 12.41
C ASN A 186 -8.07 2.90 11.21
N ILE A 187 -7.32 1.82 11.42
CA ILE A 187 -6.64 1.09 10.34
C ILE A 187 -7.64 0.34 9.46
N VAL A 188 -8.59 -0.38 10.07
CA VAL A 188 -9.66 -1.09 9.34
C VAL A 188 -10.56 -0.13 8.55
N ALA A 189 -10.85 1.05 9.10
CA ALA A 189 -11.58 2.09 8.40
C ALA A 189 -10.96 2.43 7.02
N SER A 190 -9.63 2.35 6.88
CA SER A 190 -8.94 2.60 5.62
C SER A 190 -9.27 1.60 4.51
N GLY A 191 -9.77 0.41 4.85
CA GLY A 191 -10.19 -0.64 3.90
C GLY A 191 -11.70 -0.81 3.76
N ALA A 192 -12.50 0.10 4.33
CA ALA A 192 -13.94 -0.04 4.41
C ALA A 192 -14.64 0.38 3.10
N LEU A 193 -14.64 -0.49 2.09
CA LEU A 193 -15.38 -0.24 0.84
C LEU A 193 -16.88 -0.03 1.09
N GLU A 194 -17.54 0.75 0.24
CA GLU A 194 -18.98 1.01 0.35
C GLU A 194 -19.83 -0.26 0.35
N GLN A 195 -19.42 -1.27 -0.41
CA GLN A 195 -20.09 -2.57 -0.48
C GLN A 195 -20.16 -3.28 0.89
N PHE A 196 -19.17 -3.05 1.76
CA PHE A 196 -19.14 -3.58 3.13
C PHE A 196 -19.88 -2.68 4.13
N GLY A 197 -20.61 -1.68 3.63
CA GLY A 197 -21.45 -0.83 4.46
C GLY A 197 -20.67 0.16 5.31
N GLY A 198 -19.38 0.39 5.07
CA GLY A 198 -18.53 1.28 5.85
C GLY A 198 -18.19 0.76 7.26
N TRP A 199 -17.30 1.46 7.96
CA TRP A 199 -16.85 1.11 9.32
C TRP A 199 -17.18 2.21 10.32
N MET A 200 -17.75 1.87 11.47
CA MET A 200 -18.07 2.85 12.51
C MET A 200 -16.88 3.06 13.45
N VAL A 201 -16.37 4.29 13.51
CA VAL A 201 -15.32 4.70 14.45
C VAL A 201 -15.77 5.97 15.16
N ASN A 202 -15.81 5.94 16.50
CA ASN A 202 -16.18 7.09 17.34
C ASN A 202 -17.50 7.77 16.92
N GLY A 203 -18.51 6.98 16.56
CA GLY A 203 -19.83 7.49 16.15
C GLY A 203 -19.92 8.02 14.71
N HIS A 204 -18.83 7.97 13.95
CA HIS A 204 -18.79 8.36 12.55
C HIS A 204 -18.59 7.16 11.63
N LYS A 205 -19.27 7.20 10.49
CA LYS A 205 -19.11 6.20 9.44
C LYS A 205 -17.87 6.53 8.61
N HIS A 206 -17.03 5.54 8.36
CA HIS A 206 -15.81 5.67 7.58
C HIS A 206 -15.84 4.74 6.38
N TYR A 207 -15.13 5.15 5.33
CA TYR A 207 -14.96 4.42 4.10
C TYR A 207 -13.49 4.38 3.69
N ASP A 208 -13.18 3.49 2.77
CA ASP A 208 -11.82 3.26 2.26
C ASP A 208 -11.12 4.56 1.86
N GLY A 209 -9.86 4.71 2.26
CA GLY A 209 -9.09 5.91 1.97
C GLY A 209 -8.89 6.16 0.46
N ALA A 210 -8.93 5.09 -0.34
CA ALA A 210 -8.74 5.15 -1.79
C ALA A 210 -9.90 5.84 -2.53
N TYR A 211 -11.01 6.11 -1.85
CA TYR A 211 -12.04 7.03 -2.35
C TYR A 211 -11.57 8.49 -2.40
N TRP A 212 -10.44 8.82 -1.77
CA TRP A 212 -9.86 10.17 -1.76
C TRP A 212 -8.38 10.24 -2.16
N ARG A 213 -7.51 9.44 -1.52
CA ARG A 213 -6.07 9.39 -1.82
C ARG A 213 -5.56 7.96 -1.64
N ASN A 214 -4.65 7.53 -2.49
CA ASN A 214 -4.17 6.17 -2.55
C ASN A 214 -2.65 6.08 -2.88
N PRO A 215 -1.73 6.33 -1.91
CA PRO A 215 -1.97 6.71 -0.51
C PRO A 215 -1.79 8.20 -0.18
N CYS A 216 -1.73 8.56 1.11
CA CYS A 216 -1.56 9.94 1.59
C CYS A 216 -0.09 10.40 1.53
N PHE A 217 0.36 10.82 0.34
CA PHE A 217 1.74 11.27 0.10
C PHE A 217 2.13 12.53 0.87
N ASP A 218 1.25 13.52 1.00
CA ASP A 218 1.59 14.79 1.66
C ASP A 218 2.08 14.60 3.10
N ASP A 219 1.61 13.56 3.79
CA ASP A 219 1.94 13.31 5.19
C ASP A 219 3.29 12.60 5.34
N ILE A 220 3.57 11.58 4.52
CA ILE A 220 4.88 10.93 4.52
C ILE A 220 6.00 11.88 4.07
N LEU A 221 5.70 12.85 3.18
CA LEU A 221 6.67 13.83 2.69
C LEU A 221 7.09 14.87 3.76
N LYS A 222 6.39 14.94 4.89
CA LYS A 222 6.79 15.74 6.06
C LYS A 222 7.84 15.03 6.92
N ALA A 223 8.03 13.72 6.74
CA ALA A 223 9.03 12.95 7.47
C ALA A 223 10.45 13.26 6.99
N ASP A 224 11.43 13.04 7.86
CA ASP A 224 12.86 13.20 7.55
C ASP A 224 13.36 12.00 6.72
N ILE A 225 13.05 12.02 5.43
CA ILE A 225 13.41 10.97 4.45
C ILE A 225 14.25 11.57 3.31
N THR A 226 15.23 10.81 2.84
CA THR A 226 16.01 11.12 1.63
C THR A 226 15.47 10.41 0.39
N ASP A 227 14.87 9.25 0.62
CA ASP A 227 14.37 8.36 -0.41
C ASP A 227 12.91 7.99 -0.10
N LEU A 228 12.08 7.89 -1.13
CA LEU A 228 10.73 7.37 -1.05
C LEU A 228 10.61 6.17 -1.99
N LEU A 229 10.26 5.02 -1.42
CA LEU A 229 9.94 3.81 -2.18
C LEU A 229 8.42 3.63 -2.23
N VAL A 230 7.88 3.52 -3.43
CA VAL A 230 6.43 3.33 -3.65
C VAL A 230 6.19 1.94 -4.21
N ILE A 231 5.32 1.17 -3.56
CA ILE A 231 4.85 -0.10 -4.12
C ILE A 231 3.48 0.15 -4.75
N THR A 232 3.43 0.15 -6.08
CA THR A 232 2.21 0.40 -6.85
C THR A 232 1.53 -0.91 -7.24
N LEU A 233 0.21 -0.87 -7.26
CA LEU A 233 -0.69 -1.96 -7.64
C LEU A 233 -1.40 -1.66 -8.96
N GLN A 234 -0.73 -0.87 -9.81
CA GLN A 234 -1.11 -0.46 -11.15
C GLN A 234 0.08 -0.55 -12.08
N GLU A 235 -0.18 -0.93 -13.33
CA GLU A 235 0.80 -0.86 -14.41
C GLU A 235 1.20 0.60 -14.63
N LYS A 236 2.50 0.82 -14.81
CA LYS A 236 3.00 2.12 -15.23
C LYS A 236 2.50 2.44 -16.64
N PRO A 237 1.84 3.58 -16.84
CA PRO A 237 1.21 3.88 -18.12
C PRO A 237 2.26 4.07 -19.22
N GLN A 238 2.06 3.50 -20.41
CA GLN A 238 2.93 3.75 -21.58
C GLN A 238 2.83 5.19 -22.10
N ARG A 239 1.72 5.88 -21.79
CA ARG A 239 1.57 7.30 -22.11
C ARG A 239 2.54 8.18 -21.31
N PRO A 240 2.80 9.42 -21.77
CA PRO A 240 3.46 10.41 -20.93
C PRO A 240 2.71 10.61 -19.61
N THR A 241 3.45 10.68 -18.50
CA THR A 241 2.87 11.02 -17.20
C THR A 241 2.68 12.53 -17.11
N ALA A 242 1.54 12.97 -16.60
CA ALA A 242 1.28 14.38 -16.32
C ALA A 242 1.54 14.64 -14.84
N ALA A 243 2.25 15.72 -14.49
CA ALA A 243 2.41 16.09 -13.09
C ALA A 243 1.09 16.61 -12.54
N CYS A 244 0.33 15.75 -11.87
CA CYS A 244 -0.98 16.07 -11.30
C CYS A 244 -1.11 15.49 -9.90
N SER A 245 -1.56 16.29 -8.93
CA SER A 245 -1.86 15.77 -7.59
C SER A 245 -3.10 14.86 -7.62
N GLN A 246 -3.24 13.94 -6.66
CA GLN A 246 -4.42 13.07 -6.59
C GLN A 246 -5.70 13.89 -6.39
N ASP A 247 -5.65 14.93 -5.56
CA ASP A 247 -6.77 15.83 -5.32
C ASP A 247 -7.19 16.53 -6.62
N ASN A 248 -6.24 17.06 -7.39
CA ASN A 248 -6.53 17.72 -8.66
C ASN A 248 -7.12 16.71 -9.67
N ALA A 249 -6.51 15.52 -9.80
CA ALA A 249 -7.00 14.47 -10.69
C ALA A 249 -8.44 14.06 -10.34
N ARG A 250 -8.79 14.00 -9.05
CA ARG A 250 -10.12 13.62 -8.58
C ARG A 250 -11.14 14.73 -8.70
N GLN A 251 -10.75 15.99 -8.50
CA GLN A 251 -11.62 17.14 -8.77
C GLN A 251 -12.02 17.22 -10.24
N THR A 252 -11.12 16.89 -11.16
CA THR A 252 -11.43 16.88 -12.60
C THR A 252 -12.28 15.69 -13.04
N ASN A 253 -12.15 14.55 -12.34
CA ASN A 253 -12.79 13.29 -12.74
C ASN A 253 -14.11 13.00 -12.00
N HIS A 254 -14.44 13.73 -10.93
CA HIS A 254 -15.62 13.44 -10.10
C HIS A 254 -16.44 14.67 -9.74
N ALA A 255 -17.76 14.52 -9.87
CA ALA A 255 -18.73 15.50 -9.38
C ALA A 255 -18.84 15.51 -7.83
N GLN A 256 -18.47 14.40 -7.16
CA GLN A 256 -18.55 14.24 -5.69
C GLN A 256 -17.27 13.59 -5.14
N PRO A 257 -16.39 14.34 -4.45
CA PRO A 257 -15.21 13.79 -3.80
C PRO A 257 -15.55 12.69 -2.79
N GLY A 258 -14.67 11.69 -2.67
CA GLY A 258 -14.82 10.64 -1.65
C GLY A 258 -15.80 9.52 -1.99
N HIS A 259 -16.29 9.41 -3.23
CA HIS A 259 -17.30 8.41 -3.64
C HIS A 259 -16.84 7.46 -4.76
N ALA A 260 -15.67 7.68 -5.33
CA ALA A 260 -15.17 6.87 -6.43
C ALA A 260 -13.70 6.48 -6.24
N LEU A 261 -13.41 5.22 -6.54
CA LEU A 261 -12.04 4.70 -6.55
C LEU A 261 -11.37 5.15 -7.84
N ILE A 262 -10.27 5.88 -7.70
CA ILE A 262 -9.26 6.00 -8.76
C ILE A 262 -7.97 5.44 -8.19
N THR A 263 -7.24 4.72 -9.02
CA THR A 263 -5.95 4.15 -8.63
C THR A 263 -4.85 4.43 -9.65
N SER A 264 -5.21 4.66 -10.91
CA SER A 264 -4.29 4.88 -12.03
C SER A 264 -3.62 6.25 -12.01
N GLU A 265 -4.13 7.20 -11.20
CA GLU A 265 -3.55 8.53 -11.04
C GLU A 265 -2.22 8.51 -10.28
N ILE A 266 -1.86 7.40 -9.62
CA ILE A 266 -0.66 7.31 -8.80
C ILE A 266 0.60 7.70 -9.58
N HIS A 267 0.75 7.27 -10.85
CA HIS A 267 1.94 7.58 -11.64
C HIS A 267 2.05 9.05 -12.06
N ASP A 268 0.90 9.71 -12.26
CA ASP A 268 0.83 11.16 -12.48
C ASP A 268 1.14 11.92 -11.17
N HIS A 269 0.72 11.37 -10.04
CA HIS A 269 1.09 11.89 -8.72
C HIS A 269 2.58 11.70 -8.41
N LEU A 270 3.19 10.58 -8.79
CA LEU A 270 4.63 10.37 -8.65
C LEU A 270 5.43 11.39 -9.47
N HIS A 271 4.96 11.74 -10.67
CA HIS A 271 5.55 12.83 -11.45
C HIS A 271 5.38 14.17 -10.70
N TYR A 272 4.19 14.46 -10.15
CA TYR A 272 3.97 15.64 -9.32
C TYR A 272 4.94 15.70 -8.12
N VAL A 273 5.12 14.60 -7.37
CA VAL A 273 6.04 14.51 -6.23
C VAL A 273 7.48 14.80 -6.66
N GLN A 274 7.96 14.21 -7.77
CA GLN A 274 9.31 14.50 -8.27
C GLN A 274 9.51 15.97 -8.65
N GLN A 275 8.49 16.63 -9.19
CA GLN A 275 8.56 18.06 -9.52
C GLN A 275 8.56 18.95 -8.26
N GLN A 276 7.71 18.64 -7.28
CA GLN A 276 7.59 19.45 -6.06
C GLN A 276 8.74 19.19 -5.07
N HIS A 277 9.33 18.00 -5.10
CA HIS A 277 10.41 17.59 -4.19
C HIS A 277 11.65 17.12 -4.98
N PRO A 278 12.34 18.01 -5.73
CA PRO A 278 13.43 17.62 -6.63
C PRO A 278 14.67 17.05 -5.92
N LYS A 279 14.75 17.19 -4.59
CA LYS A 279 15.82 16.61 -3.75
C LYS A 279 15.50 15.22 -3.22
N LEU A 280 14.25 14.76 -3.35
CA LEU A 280 13.81 13.45 -2.90
C LEU A 280 14.13 12.41 -3.99
N ASN A 281 14.79 11.32 -3.61
CA ASN A 281 14.99 10.20 -4.52
C ASN A 281 13.72 9.34 -4.55
N LEU A 282 13.09 9.25 -5.71
CA LEU A 282 11.88 8.44 -5.89
C LEU A 282 12.21 7.08 -6.51
N HIS A 283 11.63 6.04 -5.91
CA HIS A 283 11.76 4.66 -6.34
C HIS A 283 10.37 4.02 -6.41
N SER A 284 10.21 3.04 -7.29
CA SER A 284 8.98 2.25 -7.38
C SER A 284 9.26 0.77 -7.60
N ILE A 285 8.40 -0.08 -7.03
CA ILE A 285 8.19 -1.47 -7.43
C ILE A 285 6.75 -1.54 -7.93
N GLU A 286 6.56 -1.96 -9.17
CA GLU A 286 5.33 -1.75 -9.92
C GLU A 286 4.75 -3.10 -10.33
N LEU A 287 3.51 -3.36 -9.92
CA LEU A 287 2.78 -4.54 -10.38
C LEU A 287 2.40 -4.37 -11.86
N ASP A 288 2.87 -5.28 -12.70
CA ASP A 288 2.36 -5.45 -14.06
C ASP A 288 0.94 -6.07 -14.00
N VAL A 289 -0.06 -5.31 -14.43
CA VAL A 289 -1.48 -5.69 -14.33
C VAL A 289 -1.97 -6.13 -15.70
N ALA A 290 -2.36 -7.40 -15.81
CA ALA A 290 -2.87 -7.93 -17.06
C ALA A 290 -4.17 -7.22 -17.49
N PRO A 291 -4.46 -7.06 -18.80
CA PRO A 291 -5.65 -6.31 -19.26
C PRO A 291 -7.01 -6.80 -18.75
N HIS A 292 -7.11 -8.08 -18.35
CA HIS A 292 -8.35 -8.69 -17.84
C HIS A 292 -8.50 -8.56 -16.31
N TRP A 293 -7.49 -8.04 -15.63
CA TRP A 293 -7.51 -7.81 -14.19
C TRP A 293 -8.23 -6.49 -13.89
N ASN A 294 -9.41 -6.60 -13.31
CA ASN A 294 -10.30 -5.48 -13.00
C ASN A 294 -10.71 -5.51 -11.51
N GLU A 295 -11.74 -4.76 -11.11
CA GLU A 295 -12.17 -4.74 -9.70
C GLU A 295 -12.50 -6.13 -9.14
N THR A 296 -12.94 -7.07 -9.98
CA THR A 296 -13.25 -8.45 -9.54
C THR A 296 -12.00 -9.23 -9.15
N SER A 297 -10.83 -9.00 -9.77
CA SER A 297 -9.57 -9.61 -9.33
C SER A 297 -9.04 -8.97 -8.05
N ARG A 298 -9.39 -7.69 -7.78
CA ARG A 298 -9.00 -6.97 -6.56
C ARG A 298 -9.74 -7.43 -5.32
N ILE A 299 -10.92 -8.01 -5.46
CA ILE A 299 -11.69 -8.58 -4.34
C ILE A 299 -11.63 -10.10 -4.28
N ASN A 300 -10.86 -10.73 -5.17
CA ASN A 300 -10.66 -12.18 -5.17
C ASN A 300 -9.69 -12.59 -4.04
N ALA A 301 -10.21 -13.30 -3.03
CA ALA A 301 -9.44 -13.82 -1.91
C ALA A 301 -9.08 -15.32 -2.06
N ASP A 302 -9.14 -15.88 -3.27
CA ASP A 302 -8.72 -17.25 -3.54
C ASP A 302 -7.25 -17.47 -3.16
N PRO A 303 -6.91 -18.50 -2.35
CA PRO A 303 -5.54 -18.70 -1.91
C PRO A 303 -4.52 -18.91 -3.05
N ALA A 304 -4.89 -19.56 -4.16
CA ALA A 304 -3.98 -19.76 -5.28
C ALA A 304 -3.73 -18.43 -6.03
N TRP A 305 -4.75 -17.60 -6.15
CA TRP A 305 -4.61 -16.24 -6.67
C TRP A 305 -3.71 -15.37 -5.78
N LEU A 306 -3.96 -15.39 -4.47
CA LEU A 306 -3.15 -14.66 -3.50
C LEU A 306 -1.68 -15.12 -3.51
N ASN A 307 -1.41 -16.42 -3.56
CA ASN A 307 -0.06 -16.97 -3.67
C ASN A 307 0.64 -16.53 -4.99
N THR A 308 -0.12 -16.41 -6.08
CA THR A 308 0.40 -15.92 -7.37
C THR A 308 0.86 -14.47 -7.25
N LEU A 309 0.01 -13.60 -6.71
CA LEU A 309 0.32 -12.19 -6.49
C LEU A 309 1.50 -11.99 -5.53
N GLU A 310 1.57 -12.78 -4.46
CA GLU A 310 2.69 -12.77 -3.53
C GLU A 310 4.01 -13.13 -4.21
N GLY A 311 4.02 -14.21 -5.01
CA GLY A 311 5.16 -14.63 -5.82
C GLY A 311 5.63 -13.56 -6.81
N MET A 312 4.69 -12.84 -7.44
CA MET A 312 5.01 -11.68 -8.28
C MET A 312 5.69 -10.57 -7.47
N GLY A 313 5.19 -10.26 -6.28
CA GLY A 313 5.79 -9.28 -5.37
C GLY A 313 7.22 -9.61 -5.01
N HIS A 314 7.49 -10.87 -4.67
CA HIS A 314 8.86 -11.34 -4.42
C HIS A 314 9.77 -11.13 -5.63
N LYS A 315 9.34 -11.61 -6.80
CA LYS A 315 10.10 -11.55 -8.05
C LYS A 315 10.43 -10.10 -8.44
N ASP A 316 9.47 -9.20 -8.35
CA ASP A 316 9.66 -7.81 -8.77
C ASP A 316 10.54 -7.04 -7.78
N ALA A 317 10.42 -7.32 -6.48
CA ALA A 317 11.34 -6.76 -5.49
C ALA A 317 12.77 -7.29 -5.66
N GLU A 318 12.96 -8.57 -6.00
CA GLU A 318 14.29 -9.13 -6.32
C GLU A 318 14.90 -8.44 -7.54
N ASN A 319 14.11 -8.28 -8.60
CA ASN A 319 14.52 -7.55 -9.79
C ASN A 319 14.87 -6.10 -9.47
N TRP A 320 14.05 -5.42 -8.66
CA TRP A 320 14.32 -4.06 -8.26
C TRP A 320 15.61 -3.95 -7.45
N LEU A 321 15.83 -4.84 -6.47
CA LEU A 321 17.05 -4.86 -5.65
C LEU A 321 18.31 -5.02 -6.51
N LYS A 322 18.27 -5.93 -7.50
CA LYS A 322 19.39 -6.19 -8.42
C LYS A 322 19.81 -4.95 -9.21
N HIS A 323 18.85 -4.12 -9.64
CA HIS A 323 19.14 -2.99 -10.53
C HIS A 323 19.22 -1.65 -9.80
N ASN A 324 18.54 -1.49 -8.67
CA ASN A 324 18.27 -0.18 -8.08
C ASN A 324 18.78 0.00 -6.65
N LEU A 325 19.12 -1.06 -5.91
CA LEU A 325 19.57 -0.91 -4.51
C LEU A 325 20.78 0.02 -4.39
N ALA A 326 21.71 -0.01 -5.35
CA ALA A 326 22.90 0.83 -5.34
C ALA A 326 22.62 2.34 -5.56
N LEU A 327 21.39 2.69 -5.97
CA LEU A 327 20.92 4.05 -6.21
C LEU A 327 20.34 4.72 -4.95
N ILE A 328 19.96 3.93 -3.95
CA ILE A 328 19.40 4.43 -2.69
C ILE A 328 20.37 5.40 -2.02
N GLY A 329 19.87 6.56 -1.63
CA GLY A 329 20.62 7.68 -1.06
C GLY A 329 21.40 8.50 -2.09
N LYS A 330 21.30 8.19 -3.39
CA LYS A 330 22.09 8.85 -4.45
C LYS A 330 21.24 9.50 -5.53
N LYS A 331 20.27 8.75 -6.08
CA LYS A 331 19.38 9.25 -7.15
C LYS A 331 18.12 8.41 -7.27
N SER A 332 17.05 9.01 -7.81
CA SER A 332 15.81 8.32 -8.17
C SER A 332 16.06 7.14 -9.13
N SER A 333 15.37 6.02 -8.91
CA SER A 333 15.24 4.95 -9.91
C SER A 333 13.96 5.07 -10.73
N TYR A 334 12.93 5.74 -10.20
CA TYR A 334 11.70 6.00 -10.93
C TYR A 334 11.93 7.02 -12.04
N GLN A 335 11.60 6.64 -13.28
CA GLN A 335 11.69 7.50 -14.46
C GLN A 335 10.30 7.93 -14.89
N ILE A 336 10.09 9.22 -15.13
CA ILE A 336 8.85 9.71 -15.76
C ILE A 336 8.83 9.34 -17.24
N ASN A 337 7.65 9.12 -17.81
CA ASN A 337 7.50 8.99 -19.25
C ASN A 337 7.39 10.41 -19.84
N PRO A 338 8.42 10.91 -20.54
CA PRO A 338 8.41 12.28 -21.04
C PRO A 338 7.36 12.44 -22.15
N LYS A 339 6.85 13.68 -22.32
CA LYS A 339 6.11 14.02 -23.53
C LYS A 339 7.04 13.85 -24.74
N PRO A 340 6.56 13.29 -25.88
CA PRO A 340 7.33 13.31 -27.11
C PRO A 340 7.71 14.76 -27.42
N GLN A 341 8.99 15.01 -27.71
CA GLN A 341 9.39 16.32 -28.20
C GLN A 341 8.63 16.58 -29.51
N SER A 342 7.87 17.67 -29.57
CA SER A 342 7.27 18.10 -30.83
C SER A 342 8.40 18.27 -31.86
N PRO A 343 8.24 17.78 -33.10
CA PRO A 343 9.26 18.01 -34.12
C PRO A 343 9.51 19.51 -34.23
N LEU A 344 10.78 19.91 -34.12
CA LEU A 344 11.20 21.29 -34.31
C LEU A 344 10.53 21.81 -35.60
N PRO A 345 9.95 23.01 -35.60
CA PRO A 345 9.41 23.58 -36.83
C PRO A 345 10.54 23.58 -37.85
N LYS A 346 10.30 22.92 -38.99
CA LYS A 346 11.21 22.99 -40.13
C LYS A 346 11.39 24.48 -40.42
N LYS A 347 12.62 24.98 -40.30
CA LYS A 347 12.94 26.36 -40.68
C LYS A 347 12.47 26.57 -42.13
N PRO A 348 11.87 27.73 -42.42
CA PRO A 348 11.22 28.01 -43.70
C PRO A 348 12.17 27.87 -44.89
#